data_AF-A0A1V2IEH2-F1
#
_entry.id   AF-A0A1V2IEH2-F1
#
_cell.length_a   1.000
_cell.length_b   1.000
_cell.length_c   1.000
_cell.angle_alpha   90.00
_cell.angle_beta   90.00
_cell.angle_gamma   90.00
#
_symmetry.space_group_name_H-M   'P 1'
#
loop_
_entity.id
_entity.type
_entity.pdbx_description
1 polymer ?
#
loop_
_entity_poly.entity_id
_entity_poly.type
_entity_poly.pdbx_seq_one_letter_code
_entity_poly.pdbx_strand_id
1 'polypeptide(L)' 'MHPKVALRPERFGALAYSYDTRRLSLLRDVDLVTVVRALADAPSAGDALAAVPAPKRAAVERALARLVETGFVQQR' A
#
# COMPACT_ATOMS: atom_id res chain seq x y z
N MET A 1 -2.37 0.67 7.85
CA MET A 1 -1.29 -0.28 7.46
C MET A 1 -1.21 -1.41 8.47
N HIS A 2 -0.85 -2.65 8.11
CA HIS A 2 -0.73 -3.74 9.08
C HIS A 2 0.45 -3.46 10.04
N PRO A 3 0.29 -3.54 11.38
CA PRO A 3 1.32 -3.14 12.35
C PRO A 3 2.61 -3.97 12.26
N LYS A 4 2.52 -5.18 11.71
CA LYS A 4 3.64 -6.10 11.48
C LYS A 4 4.17 -6.09 10.05
N VAL A 5 3.99 -4.99 9.33
CA VAL A 5 4.59 -4.79 8.01
C VAL A 5 5.57 -3.62 8.07
N ALA A 6 6.80 -3.85 7.62
CA ALA A 6 7.77 -2.79 7.40
C ALA A 6 7.72 -2.32 5.94
N LEU A 7 7.80 -1.00 5.73
CA LEU A 7 7.84 -0.39 4.40
C LEU A 7 9.13 0.42 4.23
N ARG A 8 10.06 -0.09 3.41
CA ARG A 8 11.34 0.55 3.10
C ARG A 8 11.26 1.26 1.74
N PRO A 9 11.44 2.59 1.66
CA PRO A 9 11.52 3.29 0.38
C PRO A 9 12.72 2.84 -0.44
N GLU A 10 12.54 2.74 -1.76
CA GLU A 10 13.58 2.38 -2.73
C GLU A 10 13.41 3.20 -4.02
N ARG A 11 14.44 3.24 -4.90
CA ARG A 11 14.37 4.03 -6.15
C ARG A 11 13.22 3.65 -7.07
N PHE A 12 12.75 2.41 -6.98
CA PHE A 12 11.63 1.90 -7.76
C PHE A 12 10.28 2.00 -7.04
N GLY A 13 10.22 2.56 -5.83
CA GLY A 13 9.02 2.61 -5.00
C GLY A 13 9.31 2.16 -3.57
N ALA A 14 8.96 0.94 -3.20
CA ALA A 14 9.23 0.41 -1.87
C ALA A 14 9.32 -1.13 -1.81
N LEU A 15 10.01 -1.61 -0.78
CA LEU A 15 9.95 -2.98 -0.30
C LEU A 15 9.00 -3.05 0.90
N ALA A 16 7.99 -3.92 0.81
CA ALA A 16 7.11 -4.24 1.93
C ALA A 16 7.46 -5.63 2.46
N TYR A 17 7.71 -5.74 3.76
CA TYR A 17 8.05 -6.99 4.43
C TYR A 17 7.05 -7.30 5.54
N SER A 18 6.44 -8.49 5.51
CA SER A 18 5.53 -8.98 6.55
C SER A 18 6.32 -9.80 7.57
N TYR A 19 6.33 -9.38 8.83
CA TYR A 19 6.99 -10.13 9.91
C TYR A 19 6.23 -11.42 10.28
N ASP A 20 4.93 -11.48 10.06
CA ASP A 20 4.12 -12.68 10.33
C ASP A 20 4.37 -13.80 9.32
N THR A 21 4.30 -13.46 8.04
CA THR A 21 4.38 -14.45 6.95
C THR A 21 5.79 -14.60 6.38
N ARG A 22 6.72 -13.73 6.78
CA ARG A 22 8.08 -13.59 6.22
C ARG A 22 8.10 -13.34 4.71
N ARG A 23 6.99 -12.86 4.14
CA ARG A 23 6.86 -12.53 2.72
C ARG A 23 7.41 -11.13 2.44
N LEU A 24 8.00 -11.00 1.27
CA LEU A 24 8.48 -9.76 0.70
C LEU A 24 7.64 -9.41 -0.54
N SER A 25 7.20 -8.16 -0.64
CA SER A 25 6.50 -7.62 -1.80
C SER A 25 7.20 -6.37 -2.30
N LEU A 26 7.33 -6.24 -3.62
CA LEU A 26 7.89 -5.05 -4.26
C LEU A 26 6.74 -4.16 -4.73
N LEU A 27 6.63 -2.99 -4.12
CA LEU A 27 5.70 -1.95 -4.55
C LEU A 27 6.44 -1.08 -5.57
N ARG A 28 6.25 -1.37 -6.87
CA ARG A 28 6.96 -0.68 -7.96
C ARG A 28 6.30 0.63 -8.42
N ASP A 29 5.13 0.94 -7.87
CA ASP A 29 4.38 2.15 -8.20
C ASP A 29 4.44 3.13 -7.03
N VAL A 30 4.92 4.34 -7.30
CA VAL A 30 5.06 5.41 -6.30
C VAL A 30 3.70 5.90 -5.78
N ASP A 31 2.65 5.83 -6.60
CA ASP A 31 1.30 6.22 -6.19
C ASP A 31 0.75 5.19 -5.19
N LEU A 32 1.00 3.90 -5.41
CA LEU A 32 0.65 2.86 -4.46
C LEU A 32 1.41 3.02 -3.13
N VAL A 33 2.71 3.30 -3.19
CA VAL A 33 3.51 3.55 -1.97
C VAL A 33 2.96 4.74 -1.19
N THR A 34 2.59 5.80 -1.88
CA THR A 34 2.00 7.01 -1.28
C THR A 34 0.69 6.68 -0.58
N VAL A 35 -0.21 5.94 -1.24
CA VAL A 35 -1.47 5.49 -0.65
C VAL A 35 -1.23 4.62 0.58
N VAL A 36 -0.35 3.62 0.49
CA VAL A 36 -0.07 2.69 1.61
C VAL A 36 0.45 3.43 2.85
N ARG A 37 1.29 4.47 2.64
CA ARG A 37 1.76 5.34 3.73
C ARG A 37 0.63 6.18 4.31
N ALA A 38 -0.19 6.80 3.46
CA ALA A 38 -1.30 7.64 3.88
C ALA A 38 -2.37 6.87 4.69
N LEU A 39 -2.53 5.55 4.46
CA LEU A 39 -3.44 4.69 5.24
C LEU A 39 -3.12 4.61 6.75
N ALA A 40 -1.96 5.08 7.21
CA ALA A 40 -1.69 5.19 8.64
C ALA A 40 -2.52 6.30 9.29
N ASP A 41 -2.71 7.40 8.57
CA ASP A 41 -3.30 8.65 9.09
C ASP A 41 -4.66 8.97 8.46
N ALA A 42 -5.00 8.36 7.32
CA ALA A 42 -6.23 8.60 6.60
C ALA A 42 -7.46 7.96 7.30
N PRO A 43 -8.62 8.66 7.33
CA PRO A 43 -9.86 8.12 7.88
C PRO A 43 -10.37 6.91 7.10
N SER A 44 -10.18 6.90 5.78
CA SER A 44 -10.59 5.82 4.89
C SER A 44 -9.57 5.57 3.77
N ALA A 45 -9.71 4.42 3.09
CA ALA A 45 -8.93 4.14 1.89
C ALA A 45 -9.27 5.10 0.74
N GLY A 46 -10.52 5.58 0.66
CA GLY A 46 -10.94 6.59 -0.32
C GLY A 46 -10.21 7.91 -0.14
N ASP A 47 -10.03 8.36 1.10
CA ASP A 47 -9.26 9.58 1.41
C ASP A 47 -7.79 9.43 1.01
N ALA A 48 -7.20 8.25 1.26
CA ALA A 48 -5.83 7.97 0.81
C ALA A 48 -5.71 7.94 -0.73
N LEU A 49 -6.72 7.43 -1.43
CA LEU A 49 -6.77 7.37 -2.90
C LEU A 49 -7.04 8.73 -3.56
N ALA A 50 -7.50 9.73 -2.82
CA ALA A 50 -7.80 11.06 -3.34
C ALA A 50 -6.57 11.74 -3.97
N ALA A 51 -5.37 11.44 -3.46
CA ALA A 51 -4.10 11.95 -3.99
C ALA A 51 -3.66 11.28 -5.31
N VAL A 52 -4.27 10.16 -5.69
CA VAL A 52 -3.90 9.42 -6.91
C VAL A 52 -4.52 10.08 -8.13
N PRO A 53 -3.74 10.36 -9.21
CA PRO A 53 -4.28 10.87 -10.47
C PRO A 53 -5.39 9.96 -11.03
N ALA A 54 -6.48 10.56 -11.54
CA ALA A 54 -7.65 9.83 -12.02
C ALA A 54 -7.33 8.67 -12.99
N PRO A 55 -6.42 8.81 -13.98
CA PRO A 55 -6.09 7.72 -14.90
C PRO A 55 -5.46 6.49 -14.22
N LYS A 56 -4.84 6.67 -13.05
CA LYS A 56 -4.15 5.60 -12.32
C LYS A 56 -4.99 5.00 -11.18
N ARG A 57 -6.06 5.68 -10.76
CA ARG A 57 -6.83 5.33 -9.56
C ARG A 57 -7.30 3.87 -9.56
N ALA A 58 -7.90 3.41 -10.66
CA ALA A 58 -8.36 2.02 -10.77
C ALA A 58 -7.23 0.98 -10.68
N ALA A 59 -6.03 1.30 -11.17
CA ALA A 59 -4.87 0.41 -11.06
C ALA A 59 -4.35 0.35 -9.62
N VAL A 60 -4.26 1.50 -8.95
CA VAL A 60 -3.84 1.58 -7.55
C VAL A 60 -4.84 0.91 -6.62
N GLU A 61 -6.14 1.07 -6.86
CA GLU A 61 -7.20 0.35 -6.13
C GLU A 61 -7.06 -1.16 -6.21
N ARG A 62 -6.85 -1.71 -7.42
CA ARG A 62 -6.61 -3.16 -7.59
C ARG A 62 -5.35 -3.63 -6.87
N ALA A 63 -4.27 -2.86 -6.96
CA ALA A 63 -3.02 -3.20 -6.27
C ALA A 63 -3.20 -3.15 -4.75
N LEU A 64 -3.94 -2.16 -4.24
CA LEU A 64 -4.26 -2.05 -2.82
C LEU A 64 -5.12 -3.22 -2.34
N ALA A 65 -6.14 -3.62 -3.11
CA ALA A 65 -6.94 -4.81 -2.82
C ALA A 65 -6.06 -6.06 -2.71
N ARG A 66 -5.09 -6.21 -3.61
CA ARG A 66 -4.14 -7.33 -3.54
C ARG A 66 -3.27 -7.31 -2.28
N LEU A 67 -2.88 -6.14 -1.79
CA LEU A 67 -2.16 -6.01 -0.52
C LEU A 67 -3.03 -6.39 0.69
N VAL A 68 -4.33 -6.16 0.60
CA VAL A 68 -5.29 -6.63 1.62
C VAL A 68 -5.39 -8.15 1.60
N GLU A 69 -5.60 -8.76 0.43
CA GLU A 69 -5.67 -10.23 0.28
C GLU A 69 -4.41 -10.94 0.77
N THR A 70 -3.25 -10.31 0.62
CA THR A 70 -1.96 -10.88 1.01
C THR A 70 -1.54 -10.53 2.44
N GLY A 71 -2.38 -9.79 3.19
CA GLY A 71 -2.14 -9.44 4.59
C GLY A 71 -1.10 -8.33 4.81
N PHE A 72 -0.69 -7.62 3.75
CA PHE A 72 0.21 -6.46 3.87
C PHE A 72 -0.52 -5.19 4.34
N VAL A 73 -1.80 -5.08 4.03
CA VAL A 73 -2.71 -4.03 4.48
C VAL A 73 -3.93 -4.71 5.14
N GLN A 74 -4.52 -4.08 6.14
CA GLN A 74 -5.74 -4.57 6.80
C GLN A 74 -6.92 -3.67 6.44
N GLN A 75 -8.10 -4.28 6.32
CA GLN A 75 -9.36 -3.53 6.35
C GLN A 75 -9.57 -3.01 7.78
N ARG A 76 -10.11 -1.79 7.90
CA ARG A 76 -10.50 -1.19 9.17
C ARG A 76 -11.96 -1.51 9.45
#